data_AF-G2DDV5-F1
#
_entry.id   AF-G2DDV5-F1
#
_cell.length_a   1.000
_cell.length_b   1.000
_cell.length_c   1.000
_cell.angle_alpha   90.00
_cell.angle_beta   90.00
_cell.angle_gamma   90.00
#
_symmetry.space_group_name_H-M   'P 1'
#
loop_
_entity.id
_entity.type
_entity.pdbx_description
1 polymer ?
#
loop_
_entity_poly.entity_id
_entity_poly.type
_entity_poly.pdbx_seq_one_letter_code
_entity_poly.pdbx_strand_id
1 'polypeptide(L)' 'MRVNIAGCLDRCEHGPVLVIYPEAVWYTYVDRDDLDEILQRHLIDGERVERLLIKPQDAS' A
#
# COMPACT_ATOMS: atom_id res chain seq x y z
N MET A 1 -12.62 -10.26 -1.97
CA MET A 1 -11.26 -9.82 -1.60
C MET A 1 -10.79 -10.67 -0.43
N ARG A 2 -9.59 -11.26 -0.49
CA ARG A 2 -8.99 -11.97 0.66
C ARG A 2 -7.89 -11.07 1.23
N VAL A 3 -7.99 -10.76 2.52
CA VAL A 3 -6.95 -10.04 3.28
C VAL A 3 -6.27 -11.07 4.18
N ASN A 4 -4.97 -11.27 4.01
CA ASN A 4 -4.16 -12.09 4.91
C ASN A 4 -3.38 -11.16 5.82
N ILE A 5 -3.54 -11.33 7.13
CA ILE A 5 -2.95 -10.48 8.15
C ILE A 5 -1.63 -11.12 8.58
N ALA A 6 -0.52 -10.71 7.99
CA ALA A 6 0.82 -11.15 8.42
C ALA A 6 1.29 -10.24 9.55
N GLY A 7 1.32 -10.76 10.77
CA GLY A 7 1.79 -10.05 11.95
C GLY A 7 3.31 -10.11 12.10
N CYS A 8 3.90 -8.93 12.37
CA CYS A 8 5.24 -8.60 12.89
C CYS A 8 6.45 -9.39 12.33
N LEU A 9 7.23 -8.74 11.45
CA LEU A 9 8.44 -9.27 10.81
C LEU A 9 9.66 -8.35 11.04
N ASP A 10 9.84 -7.90 12.29
CA ASP A 10 11.03 -7.15 12.76
C ASP A 10 11.24 -5.74 12.16
N ARG A 11 10.22 -5.14 11.52
CA ARG A 11 10.20 -3.72 11.12
C ARG A 11 9.10 -2.95 11.84
N CYS A 12 9.40 -2.38 13.00
CA CYS A 12 8.53 -1.42 13.69
C CYS A 12 8.50 -0.02 13.00
N GLU A 13 9.29 0.22 11.95
CA GLU A 13 9.44 1.56 11.35
C GLU A 13 8.85 1.74 9.94
N HIS A 14 8.45 0.66 9.26
CA HIS A 14 7.84 0.71 7.92
C HIS A 14 6.55 -0.11 7.95
N GLY A 15 5.43 0.59 8.06
CA GLY A 15 4.09 0.07 8.31
C GLY A 15 3.56 -0.95 7.30
N PRO A 16 2.30 -1.38 7.48
CA PRO A 16 1.66 -2.38 6.62
C PRO A 16 1.70 -2.00 5.13
N VAL A 17 1.88 -3.02 4.29
CA VAL A 17 1.94 -2.86 2.82
C VAL A 17 0.65 -3.33 2.16
N LEU A 18 0.21 -2.59 1.14
CA LEU A 18 -0.94 -2.87 0.30
C LEU A 18 -0.46 -3.11 -1.13
N VAL A 19 -0.96 -4.15 -1.79
CA VAL A 19 -0.70 -4.39 -3.21
C VAL A 19 -2.00 -4.36 -4.00
N ILE A 20 -2.02 -3.58 -5.09
CA ILE A 20 -3.16 -3.48 -6.00
C ILE A 20 -2.85 -4.21 -7.30
N TYR A 21 -3.73 -5.15 -7.66
CA TYR A 21 -3.68 -5.91 -8.90
C TYR A 21 -4.77 -5.44 -9.88
N PRO A 22 -4.57 -5.55 -11.21
CA PRO A 22 -3.43 -6.18 -11.90
C PRO A 22 -2.18 -5.29 -12.03
N GLU A 23 -2.22 -4.03 -11.60
CA GLU A 23 -1.11 -3.08 -11.79
C GLU A 23 0.17 -3.41 -11.02
N ALA A 24 0.12 -4.34 -10.05
CA ALA A 24 1.23 -4.73 -9.19
C ALA A 24 1.88 -3.52 -8.48
N VAL A 25 1.04 -2.54 -8.08
CA VAL A 25 1.49 -1.34 -7.37
C VAL A 25 1.47 -1.61 -5.88
N TRP A 26 2.58 -1.29 -5.22
CA TRP A 26 2.76 -1.46 -3.78
C TRP A 26 2.63 -0.11 -3.10
N TYR A 27 1.85 -0.05 -2.03
CA TYR A 27 1.69 1.11 -1.17
C TYR A 27 2.05 0.76 0.28
N THR A 28 2.61 1.72 1.00
CA THR A 28 2.76 1.69 2.46
C THR A 28 1.69 2.60 3.06
N TYR A 29 1.14 2.25 4.22
CA TYR A 29 0.23 3.13 4.93
C TYR A 29 0.49 3.05 6.43
N VAL A 30 0.29 4.16 7.15
CA VAL A 30 0.49 4.21 8.60
C VAL A 30 -0.84 4.17 9.33
N ASP A 31 -1.87 4.80 8.76
CA ASP A 31 -3.20 4.88 9.33
C ASP A 31 -4.30 4.57 8.30
N ARG A 32 -5.55 4.68 8.73
CA ARG A 32 -6.72 4.40 7.87
C ARG A 32 -7.01 5.50 6.87
N ASP A 33 -6.61 6.73 7.16
CA ASP A 33 -6.83 7.89 6.27
C ASP A 33 -5.98 7.73 5.00
N ASP A 34 -4.73 7.26 5.17
CA ASP A 34 -3.85 6.85 4.06
C ASP A 34 -4.48 5.79 3.17
N LEU A 35 -5.14 4.79 3.77
CA LEU A 35 -5.85 3.75 3.03
C LEU A 35 -7.03 4.32 2.24
N ASP A 36 -7.86 5.14 2.87
CA ASP A 36 -9.00 5.79 2.21
C ASP A 36 -8.52 6.70 1.07
N GLU A 37 -7.39 7.39 1.21
CA GLU A 37 -6.78 8.19 0.14
C GLU A 37 -6.28 7.31 -1.01
N ILE A 38 -5.53 6.23 -0.73
CA ILE A 38 -5.09 5.29 -1.77
C ILE A 38 -6.30 4.76 -2.53
N LEU A 39 -7.35 4.36 -1.82
CA LEU A 39 -8.55 3.82 -2.44
C LEU A 39 -9.25 4.88 -3.28
N GLN A 40 -9.47 6.09 -2.78
CA GLN A 40 -10.10 7.16 -3.57
C GLN A 40 -9.26 7.50 -4.79
N ARG A 41 -8.00 7.90 -4.63
CA ARG A 41 -7.22 8.41 -5.76
C ARG A 41 -6.91 7.33 -6.78
N HIS A 42 -6.55 6.13 -6.32
CA HIS A 42 -6.16 5.06 -7.23
C HIS A 42 -7.36 4.36 -7.88
N LEU A 43 -8.44 4.08 -7.13
CA LEU A 43 -9.61 3.39 -7.71
C LEU A 43 -10.61 4.34 -8.36
N ILE A 44 -10.80 5.56 -7.85
CA ILE A 44 -11.79 6.51 -8.37
C ILE A 44 -11.15 7.41 -9.42
N ASP A 45 -10.05 8.08 -9.11
CA ASP A 45 -9.39 9.01 -10.05
C ASP A 45 -8.43 8.30 -11.02
N GLY A 46 -8.01 7.06 -10.70
CA GLY A 46 -6.99 6.35 -11.49
C GLY A 46 -5.58 6.90 -11.29
N GLU A 47 -5.35 7.73 -10.27
CA GLU A 47 -4.08 8.38 -9.99
C GLU A 47 -3.33 7.68 -8.85
N ARG A 48 -2.01 7.59 -8.98
CA ARG A 48 -1.16 6.90 -8.01
C ARG A 48 -0.69 7.85 -6.92
N VAL A 49 -0.78 7.40 -5.67
CA VAL A 49 -0.36 8.19 -4.50
C VAL A 49 1.15 8.03 -4.28
N GLU A 50 1.95 8.87 -4.95
CA GLU A 50 3.43 8.77 -4.93
C GLU A 50 4.05 8.82 -3.52
N ARG A 51 3.42 9.58 -2.60
CA ARG A 51 3.89 9.70 -1.20
C ARG A 51 3.87 8.37 -0.45
N LEU A 52 2.93 7.48 -0.82
CA LEU A 52 2.71 6.18 -0.19
C LEU A 52 3.26 5.04 -1.05
N LEU A 53 3.84 5.33 -2.20
CA LEU A 53 4.21 4.33 -3.20
C LEU A 53 5.54 3.67 -2.85
N ILE A 54 5.54 2.35 -2.76
CA ILE A 54 6.77 1.56 -2.55
C ILE A 54 7.38 1.29 -3.91
N LYS A 55 8.66 1.62 -4.06
CA LYS A 55 9.39 1.35 -5.30
C LYS A 55 9.61 -0.16 -5.45
N PRO A 56 9.49 -0.71 -6.66
CA PRO A 56 9.64 -2.14 -6.91
C PRO A 56 11.02 -2.70 -6.53
N GLN A 57 12.04 -1.85 -6.43
CA GLN A 57 13.39 -2.23 -5.96
C GLN A 57 13.44 -2.64 -4.48
N ASP A 58 12.49 -2.17 -3.67
CA ASP A 58 12.39 -2.45 -2.23
C ASP A 58 11.47 -3.65 -1.92
N ALA A 59 10.85 -4.24 -2.95
CA ALA A 59 9.92 -5.37 -2.85
C ALA A 59 10.57 -6.73 -3.20
N SER A 60 11.91 -6.78 -3.33
CA SER A 60 12.68 -7.97 -3.76
C SER A 60 13.62 -8.51 -2.69
#